data_AF-A0A7W0IQL5-F1
#
_entry.id   AF-A0A7W0IQL5-F1
#
_cell.length_a   1.000
_cell.length_b   1.000
_cell.length_c   1.000
_cell.angle_alpha   90.00
_cell.angle_beta   90.00
_cell.angle_gamma   90.00
#
_symmetry.space_group_name_H-M   'P 1'
#
loop_
_entity.id
_entity.type
_entity.pdbx_description
1 polymer ?
#
loop_
_entity_poly.entity_id
_entity_poly.type
_entity_poly.pdbx_seq_one_letter_code
_entity_poly.pdbx_strand_id
1 'polypeptide(L)'
;MATKLTPITPGDVLLEEFLKPMEITQNQLAKDINVPANRVSQIIHGKREITADTALRLGKYFGIEPEFWLNLQVRYNMKIAKSKVGKLIDREVKNHFSQTNHRNLSST
;
A
#
# COMPACT_ATOMS: atom_id res chain seq x y z
N MET A 1 -26.06 8.24 7.85
CA MET A 1 -25.46 7.17 7.04
C MET A 1 -23.95 7.39 7.04
N ALA A 2 -23.14 6.46 7.56
CA ALA A 2 -21.70 6.63 7.55
C ALA A 2 -21.19 6.48 6.11
N THR A 3 -20.76 7.57 5.49
CA THR A 3 -20.10 7.58 4.19
C THR A 3 -18.88 6.67 4.28
N LYS A 4 -18.92 5.54 3.57
CA LYS A 4 -17.80 4.60 3.50
C LYS A 4 -16.66 5.31 2.76
N LEU A 5 -15.77 5.96 3.50
CA LEU A 5 -14.60 6.65 2.95
C LEU A 5 -13.81 5.70 2.06
N THR A 6 -13.61 6.09 0.81
CA THR A 6 -12.75 5.36 -0.13
C THR A 6 -11.34 5.28 0.45
N PRO A 7 -10.69 4.11 0.43
CA PRO A 7 -9.31 4.00 0.86
C PRO A 7 -8.39 4.85 -0.02
N ILE A 8 -7.57 5.69 0.60
CA ILE A 8 -6.51 6.44 -0.09
C ILE A 8 -5.54 5.44 -0.73
N THR A 9 -5.34 5.57 -2.03
CA THR A 9 -4.43 4.76 -2.83
C THR A 9 -3.03 5.36 -2.86
N PRO A 10 -1.99 4.58 -3.19
CA PRO A 10 -0.66 5.14 -3.46
C PRO A 10 -0.66 6.14 -4.64
N GLY A 11 -1.58 5.95 -5.60
CA GLY A 11 -1.79 6.87 -6.71
C GLY A 11 -2.31 8.23 -6.28
N ASP A 12 -3.22 8.27 -5.30
CA ASP A 12 -3.72 9.51 -4.71
C ASP A 12 -2.58 10.28 -4.03
N VAL A 13 -1.73 9.59 -3.25
CA VAL A 13 -0.56 10.22 -2.61
C VAL A 13 0.42 10.76 -3.66
N LEU A 14 0.73 9.97 -4.68
CA LEU A 14 1.61 10.42 -5.77
C LEU A 14 1.06 11.68 -6.46
N LEU A 15 -0.25 11.73 -6.70
CA LEU A 15 -0.88 12.86 -7.38
C LEU A 15 -0.95 14.11 -6.50
N GLU A 16 -1.50 13.98 -5.29
CA GLU A 16 -1.86 15.10 -4.43
C GLU A 16 -0.66 15.65 -3.66
N GLU A 17 0.27 14.81 -3.23
CA GLU A 17 1.39 15.21 -2.36
C GLU A 17 2.69 15.49 -3.13
N PHE A 18 2.80 15.01 -4.39
CA PHE A 18 4.02 15.17 -5.19
C PHE A 18 3.76 15.89 -6.50
N LEU A 19 2.90 15.34 -7.38
CA LEU A 19 2.74 15.90 -8.73
C LEU A 19 2.09 17.29 -8.74
N LYS A 20 0.99 17.48 -8.01
CA LYS A 20 0.31 18.79 -7.96
C LYS A 20 1.19 19.87 -7.30
N PRO A 21 1.81 19.66 -6.13
CA PRO A 21 2.63 20.70 -5.49
C PRO A 21 3.89 21.06 -6.29
N MET A 22 4.42 20.12 -7.08
CA MET A 22 5.60 20.34 -7.93
C MET A 22 5.25 20.77 -9.35
N GLU A 23 3.95 20.90 -9.69
CA GLU A 23 3.45 21.23 -11.03
C GLU A 23 3.94 20.25 -12.14
N ILE A 24 4.17 19.00 -11.78
CA ILE A 24 4.65 17.95 -12.69
C ILE A 24 3.46 17.20 -13.29
N THR A 25 3.40 17.10 -14.62
CA THR A 25 2.36 16.31 -15.30
C THR A 25 2.66 14.81 -15.25
N GLN A 26 1.64 13.96 -15.36
CA GLN A 26 1.82 12.49 -15.43
C GLN A 26 2.75 12.06 -16.58
N ASN A 27 2.64 12.74 -17.73
CA ASN A 27 3.49 12.50 -18.90
C ASN A 27 4.94 12.93 -18.65
N GLN A 28 5.14 14.05 -17.94
CA GLN A 28 6.47 14.50 -17.56
C GLN A 28 7.13 13.49 -16.61
N LEU A 29 6.44 13.10 -15.53
CA LEU A 29 6.91 12.07 -14.61
C LEU A 29 7.29 10.79 -15.37
N ALA A 30 6.41 10.30 -16.26
CA ALA A 30 6.66 9.07 -17.01
C ALA A 30 7.94 9.12 -17.84
N LYS A 31 8.18 10.26 -18.53
CA LYS A 31 9.42 10.49 -19.28
C LYS A 31 10.63 10.50 -18.35
N ASP A 32 10.56 11.25 -17.26
CA ASP A 32 11.69 11.46 -16.35
C ASP A 32 12.11 10.19 -15.64
N ILE A 33 11.16 9.32 -15.29
CA ILE A 33 11.44 8.02 -14.66
C ILE A 33 11.61 6.88 -15.67
N ASN A 34 11.63 7.20 -16.97
CA ASN A 34 11.80 6.30 -18.10
C ASN A 34 10.84 5.09 -18.07
N VAL A 35 9.53 5.38 -18.05
CA VAL A 35 8.46 4.38 -18.13
C VAL A 35 7.36 4.82 -19.11
N PRO A 36 6.52 3.91 -19.62
CA PRO A 36 5.38 4.30 -20.45
C PRO A 36 4.39 5.18 -19.67
N ALA A 37 3.86 6.23 -20.30
CA ALA A 37 2.87 7.14 -19.68
C ALA A 37 1.63 6.41 -19.13
N ASN A 38 1.18 5.35 -19.83
CA ASN A 38 0.08 4.51 -19.37
C ASN A 38 0.35 3.87 -17.99
N ARG A 39 1.62 3.58 -17.65
CA ARG A 39 1.99 3.04 -16.33
C ARG A 39 1.66 4.04 -15.22
N VAL A 40 2.09 5.29 -15.36
CA VAL A 40 1.85 6.36 -14.39
C VAL A 40 0.36 6.66 -14.29
N SER A 41 -0.33 6.75 -15.42
CA SER A 41 -1.78 6.96 -15.45
C SER A 41 -2.53 5.85 -14.72
N GLN A 42 -2.20 4.57 -14.96
CA GLN A 42 -2.84 3.46 -14.26
C GLN A 42 -2.57 3.47 -12.75
N ILE A 43 -1.37 3.87 -12.32
CA ILE A 43 -1.05 3.99 -10.88
C ILE A 43 -1.92 5.08 -10.23
N ILE A 44 -1.97 6.26 -10.84
CA ILE A 44 -2.75 7.40 -10.32
C ILE A 44 -4.25 7.05 -10.22
N HIS A 45 -4.78 6.29 -11.17
CA HIS A 45 -6.19 5.86 -11.16
C HIS A 45 -6.43 4.57 -10.36
N GLY A 46 -5.43 4.07 -9.61
CA GLY A 46 -5.56 2.85 -8.80
C GLY A 46 -5.80 1.56 -9.61
N LYS A 47 -5.52 1.58 -10.92
CA LYS A 47 -5.66 0.43 -11.83
C LYS A 47 -4.40 -0.44 -11.90
N ARG A 48 -3.28 0.07 -11.37
CA ARG A 48 -1.99 -0.63 -11.31
C ARG A 48 -1.34 -0.36 -9.96
N GLU A 49 -0.73 -1.41 -9.41
CA GLU A 49 0.05 -1.31 -8.18
C GLU A 49 1.44 -0.71 -8.43
N ILE A 50 2.00 -0.08 -7.41
CA ILE A 50 3.41 0.28 -7.38
C ILE A 50 4.24 -0.98 -7.13
N THR A 51 5.06 -1.37 -8.11
CA THR A 51 6.03 -2.46 -8.00
C THR A 51 7.37 -1.97 -7.44
N ALA A 52 8.26 -2.90 -7.07
CA ALA A 52 9.62 -2.56 -6.63
C ALA A 52 10.41 -1.74 -7.69
N ASP A 53 10.34 -2.10 -8.98
CA ASP A 53 10.94 -1.30 -10.08
C ASP A 53 10.39 0.13 -10.08
N THR A 54 9.07 0.30 -9.88
CA THR A 54 8.45 1.63 -9.87
C THR A 54 8.85 2.40 -8.62
N ALA A 55 8.90 1.75 -7.46
CA ALA A 55 9.33 2.35 -6.20
C ALA A 55 10.78 2.84 -6.25
N LEU A 56 11.70 2.05 -6.81
CA LEU A 56 13.10 2.45 -7.01
C LEU A 56 13.22 3.70 -7.90
N ARG A 57 12.44 3.74 -8.97
CA ARG A 57 12.39 4.88 -9.91
C ARG A 57 11.83 6.14 -9.25
N LEU A 58 10.71 6.04 -8.55
CA LEU A 58 10.09 7.16 -7.84
C LEU A 58 10.99 7.64 -6.70
N GLY A 59 11.61 6.73 -5.95
CA GLY A 59 12.56 7.06 -4.89
C GLY A 59 13.76 7.83 -5.41
N LYS A 60 14.35 7.37 -6.53
CA LYS A 60 15.44 8.09 -7.20
C LYS A 60 15.01 9.48 -7.69
N TYR A 61 13.81 9.61 -8.27
CA TYR A 61 13.32 10.86 -8.84
C TYR A 61 12.99 11.91 -7.78
N PHE A 62 12.30 11.51 -6.71
CA PHE A 62 11.87 12.43 -5.64
C PHE A 62 12.87 12.56 -4.49
N GLY A 63 13.98 11.80 -4.50
CA GLY A 63 14.98 11.84 -3.45
C GLY A 63 14.51 11.28 -2.12
N ILE A 64 13.66 10.24 -2.15
CA ILE A 64 13.12 9.57 -0.96
C ILE A 64 13.37 8.06 -1.02
N GLU A 65 13.34 7.40 0.13
CA GLU A 65 13.53 5.95 0.20
C GLU A 65 12.45 5.19 -0.60
N PRO A 66 12.82 4.26 -1.50
CA PRO A 66 11.88 3.47 -2.30
C PRO A 66 10.80 2.76 -1.47
N GLU A 67 11.15 2.30 -0.27
CA GLU A 67 10.28 1.60 0.68
C GLU A 67 9.07 2.43 1.07
N PHE A 68 9.17 3.77 1.03
CA PHE A 68 8.02 4.65 1.24
C PHE A 68 6.85 4.27 0.34
N TRP A 69 7.11 4.08 -0.96
CA TRP A 69 6.08 3.77 -1.95
C TRP A 69 5.53 2.35 -1.79
N LEU A 70 6.40 1.37 -1.50
CA LEU A 70 5.96 0.00 -1.24
C LEU A 70 5.13 -0.09 0.04
N ASN A 71 5.48 0.67 1.08
CA ASN A 71 4.72 0.73 2.32
C ASN A 71 3.32 1.31 2.11
N LEU A 72 3.16 2.31 1.24
CA LEU A 72 1.84 2.81 0.82
C LEU A 72 1.03 1.70 0.13
N GLN A 73 1.64 0.98 -0.81
CA GLN A 73 1.00 -0.13 -1.53
C GLN A 73 0.56 -1.24 -0.57
N VAL A 74 1.43 -1.67 0.34
CA VAL A 74 1.12 -2.70 1.34
C VAL A 74 -0.02 -2.25 2.25
N ARG A 75 0.02 -1.02 2.76
CA ARG A 75 -1.06 -0.49 3.63
C ARG A 75 -2.40 -0.46 2.91
N TYR A 76 -2.42 -0.02 1.66
CA TYR A 76 -3.63 -0.03 0.83
C TYR A 76 -4.15 -1.46 0.61
N ASN A 77 -3.27 -2.38 0.19
CA ASN A 77 -3.61 -3.77 -0.07
C ASN A 77 -4.17 -4.46 1.18
N MET A 78 -3.55 -4.24 2.35
CA MET A 78 -4.03 -4.78 3.63
C MET A 78 -5.42 -4.25 3.99
N LYS A 79 -5.68 -2.95 3.78
CA LYS A 79 -7.00 -2.36 4.04
C LYS A 79 -8.09 -2.95 3.15
N ILE A 80 -7.79 -3.15 1.85
CA ILE A 80 -8.70 -3.78 0.90
C ILE A 80 -8.92 -5.25 1.25
N ALA A 81 -7.86 -6.01 1.51
CA ALA A 81 -7.94 -7.42 1.86
C ALA A 81 -8.73 -7.64 3.14
N LYS A 82 -8.45 -6.88 4.21
CA LYS A 82 -9.18 -6.96 5.48
C LYS A 82 -10.67 -6.67 5.31
N SER A 83 -11.03 -5.71 4.47
CA SER A 83 -12.42 -5.39 4.14
C SER A 83 -13.14 -6.54 3.41
N LYS A 84 -12.43 -7.28 2.55
CA LYS A 84 -12.99 -8.37 1.74
C LYS A 84 -13.09 -9.70 2.50
N VAL A 85 -12.01 -10.09 3.19
CA VAL A 85 -11.86 -11.45 3.75
C VAL A 85 -11.57 -11.49 5.24
N GLY A 86 -11.44 -10.35 5.92
CA GLY A 86 -11.05 -10.30 7.34
C GLY A 86 -11.94 -11.13 8.25
N LYS A 87 -13.26 -10.93 8.19
CA LYS A 87 -14.24 -11.70 9.00
C LYS A 87 -14.26 -13.19 8.68
N LEU A 88 -13.84 -13.59 7.48
CA LEU A 88 -13.76 -15.00 7.10
C LEU A 88 -12.50 -15.62 7.74
N ILE A 89 -11.36 -14.96 7.57
CA ILE A 89 -10.08 -15.35 8.16
C ILE A 89 -10.21 -15.49 9.69
N ASP A 90 -10.86 -14.53 10.35
CA ASP A 90 -11.06 -14.54 11.81
C ASP A 90 -11.84 -15.78 12.30
N ARG A 91 -12.68 -16.39 11.45
CA ARG A 91 -13.46 -17.59 11.78
C ARG A 91 -12.73 -18.89 11.43
N GLU A 92 -11.95 -18.89 10.34
CA GLU A 92 -11.33 -20.09 9.79
C GLU A 92 -9.93 -20.36 10.35
N VAL A 93 -9.19 -19.31 10.74
CA VAL A 93 -7.79 -19.40 11.16
C VAL A 93 -7.67 -19.36 12.68
N LYS A 94 -7.06 -20.39 13.27
CA LYS A 94 -6.79 -20.47 14.72
C LYS A 94 -5.45 -19.82 15.06
N ASN A 95 -5.39 -19.10 16.17
CA ASN A 95 -4.13 -18.58 16.71
C ASN A 95 -3.30 -19.72 17.31
N HIS A 96 -2.03 -19.81 16.89
CA HIS A 96 -1.11 -20.85 17.37
C HIS A 96 -0.70 -20.64 18.84
N PHE A 97 -0.68 -19.39 19.35
CA PHE A 97 -0.17 -19.04 20.68
C PHE A 97 -1.13 -19.28 21.86
N SER A 98 -2.26 -19.96 21.68
CA SER A 98 -3.27 -20.13 22.74
C SER A 98 -3.18 -21.43 23.54
N GLN A 99 -2.07 -22.19 23.50
CA GLN A 99 -1.95 -23.47 24.22
C GLN A 99 -0.80 -23.61 25.23
N THR A 100 0.03 -22.58 25.45
CA THR A 100 1.16 -22.67 26.39
C THR A 100 0.95 -21.77 27.61
N ASN A 101 0.08 -22.18 28.54
CA ASN A 101 0.13 -21.79 29.97
C ASN A 101 -1.06 -22.37 30.75
N HIS A 102 -0.97 -23.63 31.22
CA HIS A 102 -1.72 -24.15 32.39
C HIS A 102 -1.15 -25.48 32.91
N ARG A 103 0.18 -25.66 32.93
CA ARG A 103 0.81 -26.73 33.74
C ARG A 103 2.13 -26.22 34.28
N ASN A 104 2.07 -25.63 35.47
CA ASN A 104 3.06 -25.76 36.55
C ASN A 104 2.81 -24.65 37.57
N LEU A 105 1.93 -24.94 38.53
CA LEU A 105 2.00 -24.41 39.89
C LEU A 105 1.22 -25.40 40.76
N SER A 106 1.86 -25.85 41.84
CA SER A 106 1.34 -26.70 42.92
C SER A 106 1.57 -28.21 42.75
N SER A 107 2.77 -28.65 43.04
CA SER A 107 2.97 -29.87 43.85
C SER A 107 4.20 -29.64 44.73
N THR A 108 3.86 -29.48 46.00
CA THR A 108 4.59 -29.57 47.27
C THR A 108 5.99 -30.17 47.23
#